data_AF-A0A534N348-F1
#
_entry.id   AF-A0A534N348-F1
#
_cell.length_a   1.000
_cell.length_b   1.000
_cell.length_c   1.000
_cell.angle_alpha   90.00
_cell.angle_beta   90.00
_cell.angle_gamma   90.00
#
_symmetry.space_group_name_H-M   'P 1'
#
loop_
_entity.id
_entity.type
_entity.pdbx_description
1 polymer ?
#
loop_
_entity_poly.entity_id
_entity_poly.type
_entity_poly.pdbx_seq_one_letter_code
_entity_poly.pdbx_strand_id
1 'polypeptide(L)'
;MQETLQRLPTEVLRDLARAHRIDRGRQADRALLIETIMALPDGDAILVEADRRRMEHRLSRLRPRQLREIGERHQVSLLGLKNKADLVEALAGAPDAAEILIEVEAAPPTDHLAALLGRDSSLDFARVEELLVQARKRFQERRFEAALTAAQEASRIAERTTDQLRRASWSYAVLAAQGLLDPCDPADSEAVAARRLLERAREALVHGPPVDEKLLHDLVRASESAHAREAERVREHLAGTRDAIREAANLGASVALAEDAWNRGADFLDRGRLRAARESFQEASQNAEDARLLRIREVEDSVDAVSGHIELARNVGAETQEAEGLHAAARAAIAAGEHGQAGDLLRRAERLAMKGQQRQIERAIQLRAAQVEKAQAILNACEPVLKEAESYDLSAAEVRTLLRQARDVLTKGDYLAGLTFARNAEEAARHLEAQIQEERRRRGIQKPRSGICGVCRSRRVTFQDDGWGRCGECGNSFRWRGPLGVWERLRDLLTP
;
A
#
# COMPACT_ATOMS: atom_id res chain seq x y z
N MET A 1 -42.50 -43.50 -62.25
CA MET A 1 -41.18 -44.08 -62.59
C MET A 1 -40.04 -43.06 -62.52
N GLN A 2 -40.09 -41.96 -63.30
CA GLN A 2 -39.01 -40.96 -63.33
C GLN A 2 -38.66 -40.38 -61.94
N GLU A 3 -39.68 -39.99 -61.15
CA GLU A 3 -39.47 -39.48 -59.79
C GLU A 3 -38.82 -40.51 -58.85
N THR A 4 -39.21 -41.79 -58.95
CA THR A 4 -38.63 -42.88 -58.16
C THR A 4 -37.15 -43.06 -58.49
N LEU A 5 -36.80 -43.12 -59.78
CA LEU A 5 -35.41 -43.26 -60.23
C LEU A 5 -34.55 -42.05 -59.86
N GLN A 6 -35.12 -40.84 -59.87
CA GLN A 6 -34.43 -39.63 -59.41
C GLN A 6 -34.09 -39.65 -57.92
N ARG A 7 -34.84 -40.38 -57.09
CA ARG A 7 -34.59 -40.50 -55.65
C ARG A 7 -33.54 -41.57 -55.30
N LEU A 8 -33.12 -42.40 -56.26
CA LEU A 8 -32.15 -43.48 -56.02
C LEU A 8 -30.71 -42.97 -55.96
N PRO A 9 -29.85 -43.51 -55.07
CA PRO A 9 -28.41 -43.29 -55.12
C PRO A 9 -27.82 -43.72 -56.48
N THR A 10 -26.79 -43.02 -56.96
CA THR A 10 -26.17 -43.31 -58.27
C THR A 10 -25.61 -44.73 -58.36
N GLU A 11 -25.18 -45.32 -57.24
CA GLU A 11 -24.73 -46.72 -57.17
C GLU A 11 -25.89 -47.69 -57.43
N VAL A 12 -27.06 -47.45 -56.82
CA VAL A 12 -28.27 -48.25 -57.04
C VAL A 12 -28.75 -48.15 -58.48
N LEU A 13 -28.70 -46.96 -59.09
CA LEU A 13 -29.01 -46.78 -60.51
C LEU A 13 -28.07 -47.56 -61.44
N ARG A 14 -26.77 -47.64 -61.10
CA ARG A 14 -25.80 -48.43 -61.87
C ARG A 14 -26.03 -49.92 -61.73
N ASP A 15 -26.33 -50.40 -60.53
CA ASP A 15 -26.58 -51.82 -60.31
C ASP A 15 -27.91 -52.27 -60.92
N LEU A 16 -28.93 -51.40 -60.91
CA LEU A 16 -30.18 -51.58 -61.65
C LEU A 16 -29.92 -51.63 -63.17
N ALA A 17 -29.14 -50.68 -63.71
CA ALA A 17 -28.75 -50.68 -65.13
C ALA A 17 -28.00 -51.97 -65.52
N ARG A 18 -27.06 -52.44 -64.69
CA ARG A 18 -26.33 -53.70 -64.90
C ARG A 18 -27.25 -54.92 -64.90
N ALA A 19 -28.23 -54.98 -63.99
CA ALA A 19 -29.19 -56.08 -63.92
C ALA A 19 -30.00 -56.22 -65.22
N HIS A 20 -30.29 -55.09 -65.88
CA HIS A 20 -30.96 -55.04 -67.18
C HIS A 20 -30.00 -55.02 -68.38
N ARG A 21 -28.73 -55.41 -68.19
CA ARG A 21 -27.69 -55.49 -69.24
C ARG A 21 -27.40 -54.17 -69.97
N ILE A 22 -27.63 -53.03 -69.31
CA ILE A 22 -27.23 -51.71 -69.80
C ILE A 22 -25.78 -51.49 -69.37
N ASP A 23 -24.82 -51.85 -70.23
CA ASP A 23 -23.39 -51.70 -69.94
C ASP A 23 -22.85 -50.38 -70.51
N ARG A 24 -22.67 -49.37 -69.64
CA ARG A 24 -22.08 -48.06 -70.00
C ARG A 24 -20.85 -47.69 -69.17
N GLY A 25 -20.19 -48.67 -68.55
CA GLY A 25 -18.97 -48.44 -67.76
C GLY A 25 -19.19 -47.63 -66.46
N ARG A 26 -18.13 -47.46 -65.66
CA ARG A 26 -18.20 -46.81 -64.33
C ARG A 26 -18.44 -45.30 -64.35
N GLN A 27 -18.30 -44.64 -65.51
CA GLN A 27 -18.35 -43.18 -65.66
C GLN A 27 -19.65 -42.66 -66.30
N ALA A 28 -20.69 -43.49 -66.44
CA ALA A 28 -21.95 -43.05 -67.03
C ALA A 28 -22.61 -41.92 -66.21
N ASP A 29 -23.05 -40.87 -66.92
CA ASP A 29 -23.77 -39.73 -66.37
C ASP A 29 -25.14 -40.16 -65.80
N ARG A 30 -25.51 -39.58 -64.65
CA ARG A 30 -26.71 -39.95 -63.87
C ARG A 30 -27.99 -39.71 -64.68
N ALA A 31 -28.08 -38.59 -65.40
CA ALA A 31 -29.25 -38.25 -66.21
C ALA A 31 -29.46 -39.29 -67.34
N LEU A 32 -28.36 -39.67 -67.99
CA LEU A 32 -28.35 -40.65 -69.07
C LEU A 32 -28.71 -42.07 -68.59
N LEU A 33 -28.28 -42.46 -67.38
CA LEU A 33 -28.67 -43.73 -66.76
C LEU A 33 -30.18 -43.80 -66.50
N ILE A 34 -30.75 -42.73 -65.96
CA ILE A 34 -32.19 -42.65 -65.70
C ILE A 34 -32.98 -42.74 -67.02
N GLU A 35 -32.57 -41.99 -68.04
CA GLU A 35 -33.21 -42.02 -69.36
C GLU A 35 -33.16 -43.41 -70.01
N THR A 36 -32.01 -44.09 -69.94
CA THR A 36 -31.83 -45.42 -70.54
C THR A 36 -32.65 -46.50 -69.81
N ILE A 37 -32.76 -46.41 -68.49
CA ILE A 37 -33.61 -47.31 -67.69
C ILE A 37 -35.10 -47.04 -67.98
N MET A 38 -35.47 -45.77 -68.21
CA MET A 38 -36.85 -45.41 -68.57
C MET A 38 -37.30 -45.94 -69.93
N ALA A 39 -36.36 -46.21 -70.84
CA ALA A 39 -36.63 -46.73 -72.18
C ALA A 39 -36.81 -48.26 -72.24
N LEU A 40 -36.65 -48.98 -71.13
CA LEU A 40 -36.83 -50.43 -71.07
C LEU A 40 -38.33 -50.82 -71.09
N PRO A 41 -38.69 -51.96 -71.74
CA PRO A 41 -40.03 -52.53 -71.59
C PRO A 41 -40.25 -53.05 -70.16
N ASP A 42 -41.50 -52.98 -69.66
CA ASP A 42 -41.95 -53.34 -68.30
C ASP A 42 -41.46 -52.43 -67.15
N GLY A 43 -41.89 -51.17 -67.19
CA GLY A 43 -41.61 -50.16 -66.15
C GLY A 43 -42.04 -50.55 -64.73
N ASP A 44 -43.13 -51.32 -64.57
CA ASP A 44 -43.62 -51.73 -63.24
C ASP A 44 -42.69 -52.76 -62.58
N ALA A 45 -42.16 -53.72 -63.35
CA ALA A 45 -41.19 -54.69 -62.85
C ALA A 45 -39.85 -54.01 -62.47
N ILE A 46 -39.45 -53.01 -63.25
CA ILE A 46 -38.26 -52.20 -62.99
C ILE A 46 -38.42 -51.40 -61.69
N LEU A 47 -39.61 -50.86 -61.43
CA LEU A 47 -39.89 -50.12 -60.21
C LEU A 47 -39.82 -51.00 -58.96
N VAL A 48 -40.38 -52.21 -59.00
CA VAL A 48 -40.30 -53.17 -57.89
C VAL A 48 -38.84 -53.54 -57.60
N GLU A 49 -38.04 -53.81 -58.63
CA GLU A 49 -36.61 -54.12 -58.47
C GLU A 49 -35.81 -52.90 -57.99
N ALA A 50 -36.16 -51.70 -58.45
CA ALA A 50 -35.55 -50.46 -58.02
C ALA A 50 -35.79 -50.18 -56.53
N ASP A 51 -37.02 -50.38 -56.05
CA ASP A 51 -37.37 -50.22 -54.64
C ASP A 51 -36.72 -51.29 -53.76
N ARG A 52 -36.66 -52.55 -54.23
CA ARG A 52 -35.91 -53.63 -53.56
C ARG A 52 -34.44 -53.29 -53.39
N ARG A 53 -33.76 -52.86 -54.46
CA ARG A 53 -32.33 -52.46 -54.41
C ARG A 53 -32.09 -51.19 -53.59
N ARG A 54 -33.03 -50.24 -53.59
CA ARG A 54 -32.98 -49.07 -52.72
C ARG A 54 -32.99 -49.48 -51.25
N MET A 55 -33.87 -50.41 -50.90
CA MET A 55 -33.99 -50.95 -49.56
C MET A 55 -32.74 -51.72 -49.14
N GLU A 56 -32.24 -52.63 -49.99
CA GLU A 56 -30.97 -53.33 -49.75
C GLU A 56 -29.81 -52.36 -49.53
N HIS A 57 -29.71 -51.32 -50.36
CA HIS A 57 -28.67 -50.30 -50.24
C HIS A 57 -28.74 -49.57 -48.89
N ARG A 58 -29.94 -49.21 -48.42
CA ARG A 58 -30.12 -48.54 -47.12
C ARG A 58 -29.80 -49.47 -45.95
N LEU A 59 -30.33 -50.68 -45.96
CA LEU A 59 -30.10 -51.67 -44.90
C LEU A 59 -28.62 -52.10 -44.84
N SER A 60 -27.92 -52.17 -45.97
CA SER A 60 -26.50 -52.51 -46.02
C SER A 60 -25.61 -51.52 -45.25
N ARG A 61 -26.08 -50.30 -44.97
CA ARG A 61 -25.34 -49.30 -44.19
C ARG A 61 -25.54 -49.42 -42.68
N LEU A 62 -26.57 -50.14 -42.23
CA LEU A 62 -26.85 -50.34 -40.81
C LEU A 62 -25.96 -51.43 -40.20
N ARG A 63 -25.78 -51.39 -38.88
CA ARG A 63 -25.03 -52.43 -38.15
C ARG A 63 -25.89 -53.70 -38.01
N PRO A 64 -25.29 -54.91 -37.96
CA PRO A 64 -26.05 -56.17 -37.82
C PRO A 64 -27.02 -56.20 -36.62
N ARG A 65 -26.69 -55.51 -35.53
CA ARG A 65 -27.58 -55.37 -34.36
C ARG A 65 -28.85 -54.57 -34.69
N GLN A 66 -28.71 -53.44 -35.39
CA GLN A 66 -29.84 -52.60 -35.82
C GLN A 66 -30.74 -53.34 -36.80
N LEU A 67 -30.16 -54.14 -37.72
CA LEU A 67 -30.93 -54.98 -38.63
C LEU A 67 -31.78 -56.01 -37.87
N ARG A 68 -31.25 -56.60 -36.79
CA ARG A 68 -32.01 -57.53 -35.94
C ARG A 68 -33.12 -56.84 -35.15
N GLU A 69 -32.87 -55.64 -34.65
CA GLU A 69 -33.88 -54.81 -33.96
C GLU A 69 -35.00 -54.36 -34.91
N ILE A 70 -34.70 -54.11 -36.19
CA ILE A 70 -35.71 -53.87 -37.23
C ILE A 70 -36.49 -55.16 -37.50
N GLY A 71 -35.81 -56.29 -37.69
CA GLY A 71 -36.47 -57.58 -37.93
C GLY A 71 -37.39 -58.01 -36.79
N GLU A 72 -37.00 -57.77 -35.53
CA GLU A 72 -37.84 -58.07 -34.37
C GLU A 72 -39.13 -57.22 -34.35
N ARG A 73 -39.03 -55.92 -34.67
CA ARG A 73 -40.18 -55.01 -34.68
C ARG A 73 -41.17 -55.30 -35.80
N HIS A 74 -40.66 -55.69 -36.96
CA HIS A 74 -41.46 -56.04 -38.15
C HIS A 74 -41.73 -57.54 -38.25
N GLN A 75 -41.52 -58.31 -37.18
CA GLN A 75 -41.77 -59.75 -37.09
C GLN A 75 -41.12 -60.60 -38.22
N VAL A 76 -39.98 -60.14 -38.75
CA VAL A 76 -39.20 -60.85 -39.76
C VAL A 76 -38.27 -61.84 -39.06
N SER A 77 -38.42 -63.14 -39.38
CA SER A 77 -37.57 -64.18 -38.78
C SER A 77 -36.14 -64.10 -39.31
N LEU A 78 -35.22 -63.60 -38.48
CA LEU A 78 -33.78 -63.50 -38.77
C LEU A 78 -32.95 -64.55 -37.98
N LEU A 79 -33.61 -65.55 -37.40
CA LEU A 79 -32.98 -66.58 -36.57
C LEU A 79 -32.11 -67.51 -37.44
N GLY A 80 -30.84 -67.67 -37.06
CA GLY A 80 -29.87 -68.52 -37.75
C GLY A 80 -29.01 -67.82 -38.82
N LEU A 81 -29.34 -66.58 -39.21
CA LEU A 81 -28.59 -65.80 -40.19
C LEU A 81 -27.33 -65.17 -39.56
N LYS A 82 -26.15 -65.60 -40.03
CA LYS A 82 -24.84 -65.12 -39.54
C LYS A 82 -24.26 -63.99 -40.38
N ASN A 83 -24.52 -63.97 -41.69
CA ASN A 83 -23.95 -62.97 -42.58
C ASN A 83 -24.86 -61.74 -42.68
N LYS A 84 -24.24 -60.56 -42.83
CA LYS A 84 -24.97 -59.30 -42.99
C LYS A 84 -25.75 -59.23 -44.30
N ALA A 85 -25.24 -59.83 -45.38
CA ALA A 85 -25.95 -59.89 -46.65
C ALA A 85 -27.28 -60.63 -46.51
N ASP A 86 -27.27 -61.81 -45.88
CA ASP A 86 -28.45 -62.63 -45.64
C ASP A 86 -29.50 -61.90 -44.77
N LEU A 87 -29.05 -61.11 -43.77
CA LEU A 87 -29.94 -60.27 -42.95
C LEU A 87 -30.60 -59.15 -43.78
N VAL A 88 -29.85 -58.54 -44.69
CA VAL A 88 -30.35 -57.46 -45.57
C VAL A 88 -31.34 -58.01 -46.59
N GLU A 89 -31.02 -59.16 -47.20
CA GLU A 89 -31.89 -59.83 -48.17
C GLU A 89 -33.21 -60.28 -47.54
N ALA A 90 -33.17 -60.88 -46.34
CA ALA A 90 -34.36 -61.30 -45.61
C ALA A 90 -35.29 -60.13 -45.24
N LEU A 91 -34.72 -58.97 -44.88
CA LEU A 91 -35.49 -57.76 -44.60
C LEU A 91 -36.02 -57.10 -45.88
N ALA A 92 -35.25 -57.08 -46.96
CA ALA A 92 -35.66 -56.48 -48.24
C ALA A 92 -36.77 -57.29 -48.95
N GLY A 93 -36.85 -58.59 -48.69
CA GLY A 93 -37.90 -59.48 -49.20
C GLY A 93 -39.11 -59.67 -48.29
N ALA A 94 -39.19 -58.95 -47.17
CA ALA A 94 -40.30 -59.06 -46.22
C ALA A 94 -41.61 -58.47 -46.79
N PRO A 95 -42.79 -58.98 -46.37
CA PRO A 95 -44.08 -58.40 -46.78
C PRO A 95 -44.21 -56.92 -46.38
N ASP A 96 -43.59 -56.53 -45.27
CA ASP A 96 -43.62 -55.15 -44.73
C ASP A 96 -42.44 -54.30 -45.22
N ALA A 97 -41.79 -54.70 -46.32
CA ALA A 97 -40.61 -54.03 -46.86
C ALA A 97 -40.79 -52.52 -47.10
N ALA A 98 -41.98 -52.11 -47.55
CA ALA A 98 -42.30 -50.71 -47.76
C ALA A 98 -42.34 -49.90 -46.46
N GLU A 99 -42.87 -50.48 -45.37
CA GLU A 99 -42.93 -49.82 -44.05
C GLU A 99 -41.54 -49.74 -43.40
N ILE A 100 -40.74 -50.80 -43.53
CA ILE A 100 -39.33 -50.80 -43.10
C ILE A 100 -38.55 -49.70 -43.82
N LEU A 101 -38.75 -49.53 -45.14
CA LEU A 101 -38.08 -48.50 -45.91
C LEU A 101 -38.47 -47.09 -45.45
N ILE A 102 -39.76 -46.84 -45.18
CA ILE A 102 -40.24 -45.55 -44.65
C ILE A 102 -39.60 -45.26 -43.28
N GLU A 103 -39.53 -46.27 -42.41
CA GLU A 103 -38.91 -46.11 -41.08
C GLU A 103 -37.42 -45.77 -41.17
N VAL A 104 -36.68 -46.49 -42.03
CA VAL A 104 -35.25 -46.27 -42.25
C VAL A 104 -34.98 -44.91 -42.91
N GLU A 105 -35.92 -44.39 -43.71
CA GLU A 105 -35.83 -43.06 -44.31
C GLU A 105 -36.26 -41.92 -43.36
N ALA A 106 -37.17 -42.19 -42.43
CA ALA A 106 -37.62 -41.24 -41.41
C ALA A 106 -36.60 -41.07 -40.27
N ALA A 107 -35.73 -42.07 -40.03
CA ALA A 107 -34.65 -41.94 -39.07
C ALA A 107 -33.66 -40.83 -39.52
N PRO A 108 -33.34 -39.84 -38.66
CA PRO A 108 -32.37 -38.82 -39.01
C PRO A 108 -31.03 -39.49 -39.34
N PRO A 109 -30.28 -39.01 -40.34
CA PRO A 109 -28.98 -39.57 -40.70
C PRO A 109 -28.03 -39.40 -39.53
N THR A 110 -27.99 -40.39 -38.64
CA THR A 110 -26.97 -40.52 -37.62
C THR A 110 -25.66 -40.83 -38.33
N ASP A 111 -24.66 -39.98 -38.10
CA ASP A 111 -23.27 -40.18 -38.47
C ASP A 111 -22.91 -40.26 -39.97
N HIS A 112 -23.50 -39.43 -40.83
CA HIS A 112 -22.94 -39.26 -42.18
C HIS A 112 -21.72 -38.33 -42.24
N LEU A 113 -21.56 -37.37 -41.32
CA LEU A 113 -20.35 -36.53 -41.25
C LEU A 113 -19.14 -37.28 -40.66
N ALA A 114 -19.36 -38.15 -39.65
CA ALA A 114 -18.32 -38.97 -39.04
C ALA A 114 -17.96 -40.25 -39.84
N ALA A 115 -18.76 -40.62 -40.84
CA ALA A 115 -18.44 -41.71 -41.76
C ALA A 115 -17.72 -41.23 -43.04
N LEU A 116 -17.92 -39.97 -43.45
CA LEU A 116 -17.23 -39.36 -44.59
C LEU A 116 -15.83 -38.83 -44.25
N LEU A 117 -15.59 -38.50 -42.98
CA LEU A 117 -14.28 -38.11 -42.46
C LEU A 117 -13.93 -39.17 -41.40
N GLY A 118 -12.87 -39.96 -41.61
CA GLY A 118 -12.54 -41.13 -40.79
C GLY A 118 -12.55 -40.86 -39.27
N ARG A 119 -12.68 -41.91 -38.45
CA ARG A 119 -12.79 -41.86 -36.97
C ARG A 119 -11.80 -40.92 -36.26
N ASP A 120 -10.64 -40.64 -36.85
CA ASP A 120 -9.64 -39.72 -36.30
C ASP A 120 -10.10 -38.25 -36.39
N SER A 121 -10.79 -37.88 -37.46
CA SER A 121 -11.28 -36.51 -37.65
C SER A 121 -12.40 -36.12 -36.69
N SER A 122 -13.31 -37.03 -36.31
CA SER A 122 -14.39 -36.74 -35.36
C SER A 122 -13.88 -36.52 -33.93
N LEU A 123 -12.78 -37.20 -33.57
CA LEU A 123 -12.06 -36.95 -32.32
C LEU A 123 -11.35 -35.59 -32.34
N ASP A 124 -10.77 -35.19 -33.48
CA ASP A 124 -10.14 -33.89 -33.67
C ASP A 124 -11.18 -32.74 -33.57
N PHE A 125 -12.38 -32.90 -34.12
CA PHE A 125 -13.47 -31.91 -34.00
C PHE A 125 -13.92 -31.69 -32.55
N ALA A 126 -14.26 -32.76 -31.84
CA ALA A 126 -14.70 -32.67 -30.45
C ALA A 126 -13.61 -32.05 -29.55
N ARG A 127 -12.34 -32.35 -29.85
CA ARG A 127 -11.20 -31.79 -29.12
C ARG A 127 -11.02 -30.29 -29.38
N VAL A 128 -11.17 -29.84 -30.62
CA VAL A 128 -11.09 -28.41 -30.97
C VAL A 128 -12.21 -27.63 -30.29
N GLU A 129 -13.45 -28.13 -30.29
CA GLU A 129 -14.57 -27.48 -29.60
C GLU A 129 -14.34 -27.37 -28.09
N GLU A 130 -13.83 -28.43 -27.46
CA GLU A 130 -13.46 -28.42 -26.05
C GLU A 130 -12.41 -27.35 -25.75
N LEU A 131 -11.34 -27.28 -26.55
CA LEU A 131 -10.28 -26.29 -26.40
C LEU A 131 -10.77 -24.86 -26.60
N LEU A 132 -11.71 -24.63 -27.54
CA LEU A 132 -12.34 -23.32 -27.74
C LEU A 132 -13.22 -22.91 -26.54
N VAL A 133 -13.96 -23.85 -25.95
CA VAL A 133 -14.72 -23.60 -24.72
C VAL A 133 -13.77 -23.26 -23.57
N GLN A 134 -12.66 -23.99 -23.45
CA GLN A 134 -11.62 -23.70 -22.45
C GLN A 134 -10.97 -22.33 -22.69
N ALA A 135 -10.63 -21.99 -23.93
CA ALA A 135 -10.05 -20.70 -24.31
C ALA A 135 -10.99 -19.55 -23.94
N ARG A 136 -12.28 -19.67 -24.29
CA ARG A 136 -13.32 -18.71 -23.91
C ARG A 136 -13.43 -18.55 -22.40
N LYS A 137 -13.51 -19.64 -21.66
CA LYS A 137 -13.62 -19.62 -20.19
C LYS A 137 -12.41 -18.93 -19.57
N ARG A 138 -11.20 -19.30 -19.98
CA ARG A 138 -9.94 -18.70 -19.50
C ARG A 138 -9.85 -17.22 -19.84
N PHE A 139 -10.29 -16.83 -21.04
CA PHE A 139 -10.37 -15.42 -21.44
C PHE A 139 -11.32 -14.61 -20.54
N GLN A 140 -12.52 -15.15 -20.25
CA GLN A 140 -13.48 -14.52 -19.33
C GLN A 140 -12.92 -14.40 -17.91
N GLU A 141 -12.13 -15.38 -17.48
CA GLU A 141 -11.38 -15.36 -16.20
C GLU A 141 -10.13 -14.45 -16.23
N ARG A 142 -9.86 -13.74 -17.33
CA ARG A 142 -8.65 -12.91 -17.56
C ARG A 142 -7.32 -13.68 -17.51
N ARG A 143 -7.35 -15.00 -17.68
CA ARG A 143 -6.17 -15.86 -17.81
C ARG A 143 -5.72 -15.88 -19.27
N PHE A 144 -5.22 -14.75 -19.76
CA PHE A 144 -4.96 -14.53 -21.18
C PHE A 144 -3.90 -15.47 -21.75
N GLU A 145 -2.80 -15.72 -21.02
CA GLU A 145 -1.78 -16.71 -21.45
C GLU A 145 -2.39 -18.10 -21.66
N ALA A 146 -3.15 -18.58 -20.68
CA ALA A 146 -3.79 -19.90 -20.76
C ALA A 146 -4.90 -19.96 -21.83
N ALA A 147 -5.57 -18.83 -22.11
CA ALA A 147 -6.51 -18.72 -23.22
C ALA A 147 -5.80 -18.76 -24.58
N LEU A 148 -4.63 -18.11 -24.67
CA LEU A 148 -3.76 -18.08 -25.85
C LEU A 148 -3.25 -19.48 -26.18
N THR A 149 -2.71 -20.21 -25.17
CA THR A 149 -2.23 -21.58 -25.34
C THR A 149 -3.34 -22.51 -25.84
N ALA A 150 -4.53 -22.42 -25.24
CA ALA A 150 -5.68 -23.23 -25.64
C ALA A 150 -6.15 -22.90 -27.07
N ALA A 151 -6.15 -21.62 -27.44
CA ALA A 151 -6.51 -21.17 -28.78
C ALA A 151 -5.47 -21.60 -29.84
N GLN A 152 -4.18 -21.62 -29.51
CA GLN A 152 -3.13 -22.14 -30.39
C GLN A 152 -3.22 -23.64 -30.59
N GLU A 153 -3.45 -24.40 -29.51
CA GLU A 153 -3.67 -25.84 -29.59
C GLU A 153 -4.92 -26.17 -30.43
N ALA A 154 -6.00 -25.41 -30.24
CA ALA A 154 -7.20 -25.52 -31.06
C ALA A 154 -6.90 -25.23 -32.55
N SER A 155 -6.12 -24.18 -32.85
CA SER A 155 -5.72 -23.84 -34.23
C SER A 155 -4.95 -24.97 -34.91
N ARG A 156 -3.95 -25.54 -34.23
CA ARG A 156 -3.11 -26.62 -34.79
C ARG A 156 -3.90 -27.89 -35.11
N ILE A 157 -4.93 -28.19 -34.32
CA ILE A 157 -5.82 -29.34 -34.57
C ILE A 157 -6.87 -28.96 -35.64
N ALA A 158 -7.36 -27.71 -35.62
CA ALA A 158 -8.30 -27.16 -36.59
C ALA A 158 -7.73 -27.09 -38.02
N GLU A 159 -6.41 -26.95 -38.17
CA GLU A 159 -5.71 -27.01 -39.45
C GLU A 159 -6.02 -28.27 -40.26
N ARG A 160 -6.29 -29.38 -39.56
CA ARG A 160 -6.54 -30.69 -40.17
C ARG A 160 -8.03 -30.98 -40.41
N THR A 161 -8.93 -30.09 -39.98
CA THR A 161 -10.36 -30.36 -39.90
C THR A 161 -11.22 -29.35 -40.65
N THR A 162 -11.32 -28.07 -40.24
CA THR A 162 -12.12 -27.04 -40.95
C THR A 162 -11.59 -25.61 -40.80
N ASP A 163 -11.79 -24.80 -41.85
CA ASP A 163 -11.42 -23.37 -41.87
C ASP A 163 -12.24 -22.52 -40.88
N GLN A 164 -13.50 -22.87 -40.62
CA GLN A 164 -14.37 -22.13 -39.69
C GLN A 164 -13.89 -22.26 -38.24
N LEU A 165 -13.54 -23.47 -37.79
CA LEU A 165 -13.00 -23.68 -36.45
C LEU A 165 -11.60 -23.08 -36.29
N ARG A 166 -10.82 -23.08 -37.37
CA ARG A 166 -9.53 -22.38 -37.43
C ARG A 166 -9.71 -20.89 -37.20
N ARG A 167 -10.66 -20.25 -37.91
CA ARG A 167 -10.98 -18.82 -37.76
C ARG A 167 -11.53 -18.47 -36.36
N ALA A 168 -12.31 -19.38 -35.75
CA ALA A 168 -12.77 -19.21 -34.37
C ALA A 168 -11.60 -19.27 -33.36
N SER A 169 -10.67 -20.20 -33.55
CA SER A 169 -9.45 -20.32 -32.74
C SER A 169 -8.60 -19.06 -32.81
N TRP A 170 -8.45 -18.51 -34.02
CA TRP A 170 -7.70 -17.26 -34.24
C TRP A 170 -8.34 -16.05 -33.58
N SER A 171 -9.67 -15.94 -33.60
CA SER A 171 -10.38 -14.86 -32.91
C SER A 171 -10.05 -14.84 -31.41
N TYR A 172 -10.02 -15.99 -30.75
CA TYR A 172 -9.64 -16.07 -29.34
C TYR A 172 -8.15 -15.79 -29.10
N ALA A 173 -7.26 -16.23 -29.99
CA ALA A 173 -5.84 -15.91 -29.90
C ALA A 173 -5.59 -14.40 -30.01
N VAL A 174 -6.25 -13.72 -30.95
CA VAL A 174 -6.14 -12.26 -31.14
C VAL A 174 -6.70 -11.49 -29.94
N LEU A 175 -7.84 -11.92 -29.40
CA LEU A 175 -8.41 -11.33 -28.18
C LEU A 175 -7.50 -11.52 -26.96
N ALA A 176 -6.94 -12.72 -26.78
CA ALA A 176 -6.02 -12.99 -25.69
C ALA A 176 -4.70 -12.19 -25.83
N ALA A 177 -4.15 -12.09 -27.05
CA ALA A 177 -2.97 -11.26 -27.34
C ALA A 177 -3.24 -9.79 -27.03
N GLN A 178 -4.43 -9.27 -27.38
CA GLN A 178 -4.84 -7.93 -26.96
C GLN A 178 -4.84 -7.80 -25.43
N GLY A 179 -5.44 -8.76 -24.71
CA GLY A 179 -5.48 -8.73 -23.24
C GLY A 179 -4.09 -8.73 -22.58
N LEU A 180 -3.10 -9.39 -23.19
CA LEU A 180 -1.70 -9.35 -22.75
C LEU A 180 -1.02 -8.00 -23.01
N LEU A 181 -1.36 -7.36 -24.13
CA LEU A 181 -0.79 -6.07 -24.55
C LEU A 181 -1.43 -4.87 -23.88
N ASP A 182 -2.71 -4.93 -23.50
CA ASP A 182 -3.42 -3.84 -22.81
C ASP A 182 -2.68 -3.27 -21.58
N PRO A 183 -2.08 -4.07 -20.68
CA PRO A 183 -1.31 -3.55 -19.55
C PRO A 183 0.10 -3.05 -19.91
N CYS A 184 0.62 -3.36 -21.11
CA CYS A 184 1.99 -2.99 -21.51
C CYS A 184 2.11 -1.50 -21.84
N ASP A 185 3.26 -0.90 -21.51
CA ASP A 185 3.58 0.48 -21.85
C ASP A 185 3.45 0.74 -23.37
N PRO A 186 2.62 1.70 -23.82
CA PRO A 186 2.48 2.02 -25.24
C PRO A 186 3.75 2.60 -25.89
N ALA A 187 4.69 3.13 -25.11
CA ALA A 187 5.95 3.67 -25.62
C ALA A 187 7.04 2.60 -25.80
N ASP A 188 6.84 1.39 -25.25
CA ASP A 188 7.82 0.32 -25.33
C ASP A 188 7.94 -0.24 -26.76
N SER A 189 9.18 -0.39 -27.24
CA SER A 189 9.46 -0.83 -28.60
C SER A 189 8.90 -2.23 -28.93
N GLU A 190 8.90 -3.15 -27.96
CA GLU A 190 8.37 -4.49 -28.15
C GLU A 190 6.85 -4.51 -28.11
N ALA A 191 6.24 -3.79 -27.16
CA ALA A 191 4.80 -3.60 -27.13
C ALA A 191 4.29 -2.92 -28.42
N VAL A 192 5.02 -1.91 -28.95
CA VAL A 192 4.70 -1.26 -30.23
C VAL A 192 4.78 -2.25 -31.39
N ALA A 193 5.84 -3.07 -31.45
CA ALA A 193 5.98 -4.09 -32.49
C ALA A 193 4.84 -5.13 -32.43
N ALA A 194 4.50 -5.61 -31.23
CA ALA A 194 3.40 -6.54 -31.01
C ALA A 194 2.04 -5.94 -31.35
N ARG A 195 1.78 -4.66 -31.00
CA ARG A 195 0.55 -3.95 -31.38
C ARG A 195 0.42 -3.78 -32.89
N ARG A 196 1.52 -3.54 -33.62
CA ARG A 196 1.48 -3.53 -35.10
C ARG A 196 1.10 -4.89 -35.68
N LEU A 197 1.58 -5.99 -35.10
CA LEU A 197 1.17 -7.34 -35.48
C LEU A 197 -0.31 -7.59 -35.14
N LEU A 198 -0.79 -7.06 -34.01
CA LEU A 198 -2.18 -7.18 -33.58
C LEU A 198 -3.13 -6.49 -34.58
N GLU A 199 -2.81 -5.27 -35.01
CA GLU A 199 -3.62 -4.55 -36.00
C GLU A 199 -3.66 -5.28 -37.34
N ARG A 200 -2.50 -5.76 -37.83
CA ARG A 200 -2.44 -6.57 -39.05
C ARG A 200 -3.27 -7.86 -38.95
N ALA A 201 -3.24 -8.53 -37.78
CA ALA A 201 -4.03 -9.74 -37.56
C ALA A 201 -5.54 -9.45 -37.50
N ARG A 202 -5.95 -8.31 -36.91
CA ARG A 202 -7.35 -7.84 -36.90
C ARG A 202 -7.84 -7.52 -38.30
N GLU A 203 -7.05 -6.78 -39.09
CA GLU A 203 -7.38 -6.46 -40.48
C GLU A 203 -7.54 -7.74 -41.33
N ALA A 204 -6.65 -8.72 -41.16
CA ALA A 204 -6.75 -10.01 -41.85
C ALA A 204 -8.02 -10.80 -41.45
N LEU A 205 -8.43 -10.74 -40.18
CA LEU A 205 -9.68 -11.33 -39.69
C LEU A 205 -10.94 -10.68 -40.29
N VAL A 206 -10.91 -9.36 -40.54
CA VAL A 206 -12.07 -8.57 -41.01
C VAL A 206 -12.20 -8.55 -42.53
N HIS A 207 -11.10 -8.31 -43.25
CA HIS A 207 -11.14 -7.99 -44.69
C HIS A 207 -10.81 -9.18 -45.62
N GLY A 208 -10.26 -10.28 -45.11
CA GLY A 208 -10.01 -11.53 -45.84
C GLY A 208 -8.89 -11.45 -46.89
N PRO A 209 -7.75 -12.13 -46.64
CA PRO A 209 -7.41 -13.47 -47.18
C PRO A 209 -7.34 -14.53 -46.06
N PRO A 210 -6.95 -15.81 -46.28
CA PRO A 210 -6.59 -16.70 -45.17
C PRO A 210 -5.49 -16.03 -44.33
N VAL A 211 -5.71 -15.93 -43.02
CA VAL A 211 -4.70 -15.36 -42.11
C VAL A 211 -3.46 -16.22 -42.21
N ASP A 212 -2.31 -15.57 -42.43
CA ASP A 212 -1.01 -16.23 -42.43
C ASP A 212 -0.76 -16.80 -41.02
N GLU A 213 -0.62 -18.11 -40.91
CA GLU A 213 -0.34 -18.82 -39.65
C GLU A 213 0.93 -18.30 -38.98
N LYS A 214 1.90 -17.88 -39.81
CA LYS A 214 3.12 -17.22 -39.36
C LYS A 214 2.84 -15.89 -38.67
N LEU A 215 1.92 -15.07 -39.22
CA LEU A 215 1.54 -13.79 -38.61
C LEU A 215 0.95 -13.98 -37.21
N LEU A 216 0.12 -15.01 -37.02
CA LEU A 216 -0.47 -15.32 -35.71
C LEU A 216 0.56 -15.87 -34.72
N HIS A 217 1.45 -16.74 -35.16
CA HIS A 217 2.56 -17.20 -34.34
C HIS A 217 3.49 -16.05 -33.92
N ASP A 218 3.80 -15.15 -34.85
CA ASP A 218 4.61 -13.96 -34.60
C ASP A 218 3.88 -13.01 -33.61
N LEU A 219 2.57 -12.80 -33.77
CA LEU A 219 1.76 -12.00 -32.84
C LEU A 219 1.78 -12.59 -31.43
N VAL A 220 1.48 -13.88 -31.29
CA VAL A 220 1.45 -14.54 -29.98
C VAL A 220 2.81 -14.39 -29.30
N ARG A 221 3.88 -14.78 -29.99
CA ARG A 221 5.24 -14.73 -29.44
C ARG A 221 5.63 -13.29 -29.05
N ALA A 222 5.28 -12.31 -29.89
CA ALA A 222 5.55 -10.90 -29.58
C ALA A 222 4.73 -10.42 -28.39
N SER A 223 3.46 -10.83 -28.25
CA SER A 223 2.60 -10.45 -27.12
C SER A 223 3.06 -11.05 -25.79
N GLU A 224 3.46 -12.33 -25.77
CA GLU A 224 4.02 -12.98 -24.58
C GLU A 224 5.36 -12.34 -24.17
N SER A 225 6.24 -12.08 -25.15
CA SER A 225 7.52 -11.41 -24.92
C SER A 225 7.34 -10.01 -24.34
N ALA A 226 6.46 -9.20 -24.94
CA ALA A 226 6.17 -7.84 -24.47
C ALA A 226 5.57 -7.86 -23.05
N HIS A 227 4.63 -8.77 -22.78
CA HIS A 227 4.03 -8.91 -21.46
C HIS A 227 5.03 -9.34 -20.39
N ALA A 228 5.88 -10.34 -20.68
CA ALA A 228 6.91 -10.81 -19.77
C ALA A 228 7.93 -9.72 -19.46
N ARG A 229 8.34 -8.93 -20.46
CA ARG A 229 9.23 -7.78 -20.27
C ARG A 229 8.60 -6.66 -19.47
N GLU A 230 7.31 -6.38 -19.68
CA GLU A 230 6.60 -5.42 -18.83
C GLU A 230 6.56 -5.89 -17.38
N ALA A 231 6.24 -7.18 -17.14
CA ALA A 231 6.23 -7.73 -15.79
C ALA A 231 7.61 -7.59 -15.10
N GLU A 232 8.69 -7.82 -15.83
CA GLU A 232 10.05 -7.66 -15.30
C GLU A 232 10.37 -6.19 -14.99
N ARG A 233 10.06 -5.27 -15.92
CA ARG A 233 10.21 -3.82 -15.67
C ARG A 233 9.47 -3.36 -14.43
N VAL A 234 8.23 -3.83 -14.23
CA VAL A 234 7.44 -3.48 -13.04
C VAL A 234 8.09 -4.01 -11.76
N ARG A 235 8.73 -5.19 -11.79
CA ARG A 235 9.52 -5.69 -10.65
C ARG A 235 10.78 -4.86 -10.39
N GLU A 236 11.46 -4.43 -11.44
CA GLU A 236 12.59 -3.50 -11.33
C GLU A 236 12.15 -2.16 -10.72
N HIS A 237 10.98 -1.64 -11.12
CA HIS A 237 10.40 -0.43 -10.53
C HIS A 237 10.08 -0.64 -9.05
N LEU A 238 9.53 -1.79 -8.65
CA LEU A 238 9.30 -2.11 -7.24
C LEU A 238 10.59 -2.05 -6.42
N ALA A 239 11.69 -2.60 -6.94
CA ALA A 239 12.98 -2.58 -6.26
C ALA A 239 13.57 -1.16 -6.20
N GLY A 240 13.62 -0.46 -7.33
CA GLY A 240 14.18 0.90 -7.41
C GLY A 240 13.41 1.91 -6.56
N THR A 241 12.08 1.83 -6.54
CA THR A 241 11.25 2.71 -5.70
C THR A 241 11.42 2.45 -4.22
N ARG A 242 11.59 1.19 -3.81
CA ARG A 242 11.91 0.85 -2.42
C ARG A 242 13.25 1.47 -1.99
N ASP A 243 14.24 1.44 -2.87
CA ASP A 243 15.55 2.02 -2.57
C ASP A 243 15.49 3.56 -2.50
N ALA A 244 14.72 4.21 -3.40
CA ALA A 244 14.46 5.65 -3.32
C ALA A 244 13.74 6.06 -2.02
N ILE A 245 12.74 5.28 -1.58
CA ILE A 245 12.06 5.48 -0.29
C ILE A 245 13.05 5.37 0.87
N ARG A 246 13.94 4.38 0.84
CA ARG A 246 14.97 4.19 1.88
C ARG A 246 15.96 5.36 1.91
N GLU A 247 16.40 5.84 0.75
CA GLU A 247 17.27 7.01 0.67
C GLU A 247 16.62 8.26 1.28
N ALA A 248 15.35 8.53 0.94
CA ALA A 248 14.59 9.62 1.53
C ALA A 248 14.42 9.46 3.04
N ALA A 249 14.11 8.24 3.52
CA ALA A 249 13.97 7.95 4.94
C ALA A 249 15.29 8.10 5.72
N ASN A 250 16.42 7.71 5.12
CA ASN A 250 17.75 7.87 5.73
C ASN A 250 18.15 9.34 5.91
N LEU A 251 17.62 10.24 5.07
CA LEU A 251 17.74 11.70 5.24
C LEU A 251 16.80 12.27 6.32
N GLY A 252 15.91 11.43 6.86
CA GLY A 252 14.88 11.82 7.82
C GLY A 252 13.66 12.49 7.19
N ALA A 253 13.42 12.29 5.89
CA ALA A 253 12.22 12.77 5.22
C ALA A 253 10.99 11.93 5.63
N SER A 254 9.80 12.54 5.57
CA SER A 254 8.55 11.81 5.78
C SER A 254 8.18 11.01 4.53
N VAL A 255 8.21 9.68 4.63
CA VAL A 255 8.00 8.78 3.48
C VAL A 255 6.63 8.10 3.46
N ALA A 256 5.73 8.42 4.39
CA ALA A 256 4.46 7.71 4.56
C ALA A 256 3.61 7.63 3.26
N LEU A 257 3.49 8.74 2.52
CA LEU A 257 2.74 8.76 1.25
C LEU A 257 3.39 7.89 0.16
N ALA A 258 4.72 7.83 0.14
CA ALA A 258 5.46 7.01 -0.80
C ALA A 258 5.32 5.52 -0.44
N GLU A 259 5.41 5.17 0.85
CA GLU A 259 5.20 3.80 1.33
C GLU A 259 3.77 3.30 1.07
N ASP A 260 2.75 4.13 1.31
CA ASP A 260 1.37 3.79 1.02
C ASP A 260 1.14 3.51 -0.47
N ALA A 261 1.70 4.35 -1.36
CA ALA A 261 1.62 4.13 -2.81
C ALA A 261 2.39 2.88 -3.25
N TRP A 262 3.56 2.62 -2.66
CA TRP A 262 4.36 1.45 -2.92
C TRP A 262 3.64 0.15 -2.51
N ASN A 263 3.02 0.13 -1.34
CA ASN A 263 2.21 -1.00 -0.86
C ASN A 263 1.01 -1.27 -1.78
N ARG A 264 0.29 -0.22 -2.23
CA ARG A 264 -0.78 -0.36 -3.24
C ARG A 264 -0.25 -0.96 -4.55
N GLY A 265 0.93 -0.52 -4.99
CA GLY A 265 1.59 -1.05 -6.18
C GLY A 265 1.94 -2.54 -6.06
N ALA A 266 2.46 -2.95 -4.91
CA ALA A 266 2.75 -4.36 -4.61
C ALA A 266 1.47 -5.23 -4.65
N ASP A 267 0.38 -4.76 -4.03
CA ASP A 267 -0.92 -5.45 -4.08
C ASP A 267 -1.46 -5.59 -5.51
N PHE A 268 -1.25 -4.59 -6.37
CA PHE A 268 -1.62 -4.68 -7.78
C PHE A 268 -0.75 -5.68 -8.55
N LEU A 269 0.55 -5.73 -8.25
CA LEU A 269 1.49 -6.66 -8.87
C LEU A 269 1.15 -8.11 -8.51
N ASP A 270 0.84 -8.39 -7.24
CA ASP A 270 0.43 -9.72 -6.75
C ASP A 270 -0.87 -10.20 -7.43
N ARG A 271 -1.73 -9.26 -7.84
CA ARG A 271 -2.97 -9.53 -8.59
C ARG A 271 -2.78 -9.52 -10.11
N GLY A 272 -1.55 -9.43 -10.61
CA GLY A 272 -1.23 -9.41 -12.03
C GLY A 272 -1.66 -8.14 -12.78
N ARG A 273 -1.93 -7.03 -12.08
CA ARG A 273 -2.38 -5.76 -12.67
C ARG A 273 -1.20 -4.85 -12.98
N LEU A 274 -0.39 -5.23 -13.98
CA LEU A 274 0.90 -4.59 -14.26
C LEU A 274 0.81 -3.06 -14.47
N ARG A 275 -0.17 -2.58 -15.25
CA ARG A 275 -0.36 -1.14 -15.49
C ARG A 275 -0.61 -0.35 -14.20
N ALA A 276 -1.53 -0.82 -13.36
CA ALA A 276 -1.87 -0.17 -12.10
C ALA A 276 -0.70 -0.21 -11.11
N ALA A 277 0.05 -1.32 -11.10
CA ALA A 277 1.28 -1.45 -10.32
C ALA A 277 2.32 -0.42 -10.77
N ARG A 278 2.58 -0.31 -12.09
CA ARG A 278 3.51 0.68 -12.67
C ARG A 278 3.14 2.10 -12.29
N GLU A 279 1.87 2.49 -12.47
CA GLU A 279 1.38 3.83 -12.13
C GLU A 279 1.56 4.12 -10.62
N SER A 280 1.31 3.13 -9.76
CA SER A 280 1.48 3.28 -8.30
C SER A 280 2.96 3.39 -7.88
N PHE A 281 3.85 2.63 -8.53
CA PHE A 281 5.30 2.76 -8.27
C PHE A 281 5.85 4.09 -8.77
N GLN A 282 5.36 4.61 -9.91
CA GLN A 282 5.73 5.95 -10.38
C GLN A 282 5.27 7.04 -9.38
N GLU A 283 4.04 6.93 -8.87
CA GLU A 283 3.54 7.81 -7.79
C GLU A 283 4.42 7.72 -6.53
N ALA A 284 4.75 6.50 -6.09
CA ALA A 284 5.62 6.27 -4.93
C ALA A 284 7.01 6.89 -5.11
N SER A 285 7.60 6.74 -6.30
CA SER A 285 8.90 7.33 -6.64
C SER A 285 8.86 8.85 -6.57
N GLN A 286 7.82 9.46 -7.13
CA GLN A 286 7.66 10.90 -7.13
C GLN A 286 7.47 11.44 -5.71
N ASN A 287 6.61 10.79 -4.91
CA ASN A 287 6.39 11.17 -3.51
C ASN A 287 7.67 11.07 -2.67
N ALA A 288 8.50 10.03 -2.90
CA ALA A 288 9.78 9.86 -2.22
C ALA A 288 10.77 10.99 -2.59
N GLU A 289 10.87 11.34 -3.87
CA GLU A 289 11.75 12.41 -4.33
C GLU A 289 11.29 13.78 -3.83
N ASP A 290 9.99 14.08 -3.87
CA ASP A 290 9.44 15.33 -3.37
C ASP A 290 9.68 15.47 -1.86
N ALA A 291 9.47 14.40 -1.09
CA ALA A 291 9.79 14.38 0.34
C ALA A 291 11.28 14.58 0.60
N ARG A 292 12.15 13.97 -0.22
CA ARG A 292 13.61 14.15 -0.14
C ARG A 292 14.00 15.60 -0.37
N LEU A 293 13.53 16.21 -1.45
CA LEU A 293 13.84 17.60 -1.81
C LEU A 293 13.31 18.59 -0.78
N LEU A 294 12.11 18.36 -0.25
CA LEU A 294 11.56 19.16 0.84
C LEU A 294 12.48 19.08 2.07
N ARG A 295 12.90 17.87 2.46
CA ARG A 295 13.76 17.68 3.62
C ARG A 295 15.12 18.34 3.47
N ILE A 296 15.71 18.31 2.27
CA ILE A 296 16.95 19.02 1.97
C ILE A 296 16.79 20.52 2.22
N ARG A 297 15.72 21.13 1.69
CA ARG A 297 15.42 22.55 1.90
C ARG A 297 15.24 22.89 3.38
N GLU A 298 14.50 22.08 4.13
CA GLU A 298 14.33 22.29 5.58
C GLU A 298 15.67 22.26 6.33
N VAL A 299 16.58 21.35 5.96
CA VAL A 299 17.92 21.27 6.56
C VAL A 299 18.73 22.52 6.24
N GLU A 300 18.70 22.98 4.99
CA GLU A 300 19.39 24.21 4.57
C GLU A 300 18.83 25.45 5.29
N ASP A 301 17.51 25.59 5.36
CA ASP A 301 16.85 26.71 6.06
C ASP A 301 17.15 26.71 7.57
N SER A 302 17.35 25.52 8.17
CA SER A 302 17.66 25.40 9.60
C SER A 302 19.06 25.92 9.96
N VAL A 303 19.97 26.09 9.00
CA VAL A 303 21.34 26.59 9.24
C VAL A 303 21.30 27.97 9.88
N ASP A 304 20.48 28.87 9.36
CA ASP A 304 20.38 30.25 9.83
C ASP A 304 19.65 30.33 11.17
N ALA A 305 18.59 29.53 11.35
CA ALA A 305 17.87 29.43 12.61
C ALA A 305 18.79 28.99 13.76
N VAL A 306 19.61 27.95 13.55
CA VAL A 306 20.57 27.47 14.53
C VAL A 306 21.67 28.50 14.80
N SER A 307 22.12 29.24 13.79
CA SER A 307 23.06 30.36 13.97
C SER A 307 22.49 31.40 14.93
N GLY A 308 21.21 31.76 14.77
CA GLY A 308 20.51 32.67 15.67
C GLY A 308 20.45 32.16 17.12
N HIS A 309 20.19 30.87 17.33
CA HIS A 309 20.22 30.28 18.68
C HIS A 309 21.61 30.32 19.32
N ILE A 310 22.66 30.08 18.55
CA ILE A 310 24.04 30.17 19.02
C ILE A 310 24.39 31.62 19.42
N GLU A 311 23.98 32.60 18.62
CA GLU A 311 24.19 34.02 18.94
C GLU A 311 23.45 34.45 20.21
N LEU A 312 22.20 34.02 20.38
CA LEU A 312 21.44 34.27 21.60
C LEU A 312 22.10 33.63 22.83
N ALA A 313 22.59 32.39 22.71
CA ALA A 313 23.32 31.72 23.77
C ALA A 313 24.61 32.47 24.14
N ARG A 314 25.33 32.99 23.14
CA ARG A 314 26.54 33.82 23.34
C ARG A 314 26.21 35.12 24.07
N ASN A 315 25.12 35.78 23.70
CA ASN A 315 24.69 37.05 24.31
C ASN A 315 24.33 36.92 25.79
N VAL A 316 23.85 35.75 26.24
CA VAL A 316 23.61 35.47 27.66
C VAL A 316 24.83 34.93 28.40
N GLY A 317 25.99 34.84 27.74
CA GLY A 317 27.24 34.35 28.33
C GLY A 317 27.33 32.83 28.45
N ALA A 318 26.59 32.07 27.64
CA ALA A 318 26.75 30.62 27.59
C ALA A 318 28.01 30.23 26.81
N GLU A 319 28.57 29.06 27.11
CA GLU A 319 29.67 28.48 26.35
C GLU A 319 29.12 27.94 25.01
N THR A 320 29.54 28.52 23.89
CA THR A 320 29.02 28.21 22.55
C THR A 320 29.98 27.46 21.64
N GLN A 321 31.24 27.26 22.05
CA GLN A 321 32.30 26.70 21.18
C GLN A 321 31.94 25.34 20.56
N GLU A 322 31.37 24.43 21.34
CA GLU A 322 30.97 23.11 20.84
C GLU A 322 29.81 23.21 19.83
N ALA A 323 28.81 24.06 20.11
CA ALA A 323 27.69 24.30 19.20
C ALA A 323 28.14 24.97 17.90
N GLU A 324 29.08 25.92 17.97
CA GLU A 324 29.70 26.56 16.81
C GLU A 324 30.49 25.57 15.95
N GLY A 325 31.25 24.67 16.59
CA GLY A 325 31.96 23.60 15.91
C GLY A 325 31.02 22.66 15.15
N LEU A 326 29.92 22.25 15.78
CA LEU A 326 28.89 21.42 15.14
C LEU A 326 28.18 22.15 14.00
N HIS A 327 27.89 23.45 14.16
CA HIS A 327 27.29 24.27 13.09
C HIS A 327 28.22 24.43 11.89
N ALA A 328 29.52 24.61 12.12
CA ALA A 328 30.52 24.64 11.06
C ALA A 328 30.64 23.27 10.35
N ALA A 329 30.65 22.17 11.11
CA ALA A 329 30.65 20.82 10.53
C ALA A 329 29.38 20.54 9.71
N ALA A 330 28.22 21.02 10.16
CA ALA A 330 26.97 20.90 9.41
C ALA A 330 27.03 21.64 8.07
N ARG A 331 27.55 22.87 8.04
CA ARG A 331 27.75 23.62 6.79
C ARG A 331 28.70 22.91 5.83
N ALA A 332 29.77 22.31 6.35
CA ALA A 332 30.67 21.49 5.54
C ALA A 332 29.98 20.25 4.98
N ALA A 333 29.15 19.56 5.78
CA ALA A 333 28.37 18.41 5.33
C ALA A 333 27.33 18.79 4.25
N ILE A 334 26.66 19.94 4.37
CA ILE A 334 25.77 20.47 3.32
C ILE A 334 26.55 20.72 2.02
N ALA A 335 27.73 21.35 2.11
CA ALA A 335 28.57 21.58 0.94
C ALA A 335 29.06 20.27 0.27
N ALA A 336 29.15 19.18 1.03
CA ALA A 336 29.46 17.84 0.53
C ALA A 336 28.22 17.06 0.02
N GLY A 337 27.00 17.59 0.16
CA GLY A 337 25.75 16.92 -0.19
C GLY A 337 25.23 15.92 0.85
N GLU A 338 25.85 15.84 2.03
CA GLU A 338 25.51 14.91 3.10
C GLU A 338 24.40 15.48 4.02
N HIS A 339 23.23 15.77 3.43
CA HIS A 339 22.15 16.50 4.12
C HIS A 339 21.58 15.76 5.36
N GLY A 340 21.61 14.43 5.38
CA GLY A 340 21.17 13.63 6.53
C GLY A 340 22.07 13.87 7.75
N GLN A 341 23.38 13.79 7.55
CA GLN A 341 24.37 14.09 8.60
C GLN A 341 24.31 15.56 9.02
N ALA A 342 24.15 16.48 8.06
CA ALA A 342 24.00 17.90 8.36
C ALA A 342 22.80 18.18 9.28
N GLY A 343 21.63 17.60 8.99
CA GLY A 343 20.44 17.77 9.81
C GLY A 343 20.62 17.26 11.24
N ASP A 344 21.36 16.17 11.45
CA ASP A 344 21.68 15.67 12.79
C ASP A 344 22.66 16.56 13.55
N LEU A 345 23.67 17.09 12.87
CA LEU A 345 24.63 18.04 13.45
C LEU A 345 23.92 19.33 13.86
N LEU A 346 23.03 19.88 13.03
CA LEU A 346 22.23 21.07 13.33
C LEU A 346 21.33 20.86 14.56
N ARG A 347 20.60 19.74 14.63
CA ARG A 347 19.78 19.40 15.81
C ARG A 347 20.60 19.22 17.09
N ARG A 348 21.87 18.80 17.00
CA ARG A 348 22.76 18.73 18.17
C ARG A 348 23.26 20.11 18.57
N ALA A 349 23.69 20.92 17.60
CA ALA A 349 24.13 22.30 17.82
C ALA A 349 23.04 23.14 18.48
N GLU A 350 21.81 23.08 17.96
CA GLU A 350 20.64 23.78 18.51
C GLU A 350 20.38 23.39 19.97
N ARG A 351 20.33 22.09 20.27
CA ARG A 351 20.10 21.60 21.64
C ARG A 351 21.19 22.05 22.60
N LEU A 352 22.45 22.06 22.19
CA LEU A 352 23.55 22.55 23.02
C LEU A 352 23.43 24.05 23.27
N ALA A 353 23.15 24.85 22.24
CA ALA A 353 22.97 26.29 22.36
C ALA A 353 21.80 26.63 23.31
N MET A 354 20.63 26.02 23.11
CA MET A 354 19.45 26.22 23.97
C MET A 354 19.71 25.78 25.42
N LYS A 355 20.35 24.64 25.63
CA LYS A 355 20.67 24.14 26.98
C LYS A 355 21.68 25.04 27.69
N GLY A 356 22.68 25.55 26.98
CA GLY A 356 23.64 26.52 27.49
C GLY A 356 22.94 27.82 27.90
N GLN A 357 22.06 28.33 27.04
CA GLN A 357 21.25 29.51 27.29
C GLN A 357 20.37 29.35 28.54
N GLN A 358 19.60 28.27 28.64
CA GLN A 358 18.72 28.00 29.79
C GLN A 358 19.50 27.94 31.10
N ARG A 359 20.63 27.24 31.13
CA ARG A 359 21.49 27.15 32.32
C ARG A 359 22.00 28.51 32.78
N GLN A 360 22.38 29.39 31.86
CA GLN A 360 22.83 30.73 32.25
C GLN A 360 21.70 31.60 32.77
N ILE A 361 20.51 31.51 32.16
CA ILE A 361 19.32 32.20 32.67
C ILE A 361 18.98 31.73 34.08
N GLU A 362 18.97 30.41 34.32
CA GLU A 362 18.73 29.85 35.65
C GLU A 362 19.77 30.32 36.68
N ARG A 363 21.06 30.31 36.32
CA ARG A 363 22.13 30.82 37.19
C ARG A 363 21.94 32.30 37.52
N ALA A 364 21.58 33.12 36.53
CA ALA A 364 21.31 34.54 36.74
C ALA A 364 20.12 34.76 37.68
N ILE A 365 19.05 33.97 37.55
CA ILE A 365 17.88 34.01 38.45
C ILE A 365 18.27 33.61 39.87
N GLN A 366 19.04 32.53 40.05
CA GLN A 366 19.49 32.07 41.37
C GLN A 366 20.40 33.10 42.04
N LEU A 367 21.34 33.69 41.30
CA LEU A 367 22.20 34.76 41.81
C LEU A 367 21.36 35.97 42.26
N ARG A 368 20.39 36.39 41.43
CA ARG A 368 19.46 37.46 41.80
C ARG A 368 18.69 37.14 43.07
N ALA A 369 18.12 35.94 43.19
CA ALA A 369 17.37 35.50 44.36
C ALA A 369 18.25 35.52 45.62
N ALA A 370 19.48 35.00 45.54
CA ALA A 370 20.42 35.01 46.66
C ALA A 370 20.82 36.43 47.10
N GLN A 371 21.00 37.37 46.16
CA GLN A 371 21.27 38.77 46.52
C GLN A 371 20.07 39.43 47.20
N VAL A 372 18.85 39.17 46.73
CA VAL A 372 17.62 39.68 47.36
C VAL A 372 17.44 39.09 48.76
N GLU A 373 17.65 37.79 48.94
CA GLU A 373 17.57 37.13 50.24
C GLU A 373 18.60 37.72 51.22
N LYS A 374 19.84 37.92 50.77
CA LYS A 374 20.88 38.58 51.57
C LYS A 374 20.49 40.00 51.97
N ALA A 375 19.96 40.79 51.04
CA ALA A 375 19.48 42.14 51.33
C ALA A 375 18.34 42.09 52.37
N GLN A 376 17.35 41.21 52.19
CA GLN A 376 16.23 41.07 53.12
C GLN A 376 16.67 40.63 54.52
N ALA A 377 17.66 39.74 54.62
CA ALA A 377 18.23 39.32 55.90
C ALA A 377 18.86 40.50 56.66
N ILE A 378 19.60 41.36 55.96
CA ILE A 378 20.17 42.59 56.54
C ILE A 378 19.05 43.53 57.01
N LEU A 379 18.02 43.76 56.19
CA LEU A 379 16.90 44.62 56.56
C LEU A 379 16.16 44.10 57.80
N ASN A 380 15.94 42.78 57.88
CA ASN A 380 15.32 42.14 59.02
C ASN A 380 16.17 42.24 60.30
N ALA A 381 17.50 42.23 60.18
CA ALA A 381 18.41 42.39 61.31
C ALA A 381 18.49 43.84 61.82
N CYS A 382 18.33 44.84 60.95
CA CYS A 382 18.36 46.26 61.34
C CYS A 382 17.05 46.74 62.00
N GLU A 383 15.92 46.10 61.71
CA GLU A 383 14.59 46.51 62.19
C GLU A 383 14.48 46.52 63.73
N PRO A 384 14.97 45.52 64.50
CA PRO A 384 14.97 45.55 65.97
C PRO A 384 15.81 46.69 66.55
N VAL A 385 16.99 46.94 65.97
CA VAL A 385 17.90 48.02 66.39
C VAL A 385 17.20 49.38 66.27
N LEU A 386 16.47 49.59 65.17
CA LEU A 386 15.74 50.82 64.93
C LEU A 386 14.62 51.02 65.96
N LYS A 387 13.80 49.99 66.20
CA LYS A 387 12.72 50.04 67.21
C LYS A 387 13.25 50.33 68.60
N GLU A 388 14.42 49.77 68.93
CA GLU A 388 15.08 50.02 70.19
C GLU A 388 15.62 51.45 70.30
N ALA A 389 16.31 51.96 69.28
CA ALA A 389 16.78 53.34 69.28
C ALA A 389 15.64 54.34 69.47
N GLU A 390 14.54 54.14 68.75
CA GLU A 390 13.33 54.96 68.87
C GLU A 390 12.77 54.95 70.30
N SER A 391 12.84 53.81 70.99
CA SER A 391 12.37 53.70 72.38
C SER A 391 13.23 54.44 73.40
N TYR A 392 14.48 54.75 73.04
CA TYR A 392 15.41 55.53 73.84
C TYR A 392 15.46 57.00 73.40
N ASP A 393 14.57 57.42 72.49
CA ASP A 393 14.54 58.75 71.87
C ASP A 393 15.85 59.12 71.15
N LEU A 394 16.59 58.12 70.68
CA LEU A 394 17.79 58.31 69.85
C LEU A 394 17.39 58.62 68.39
N SER A 395 18.21 59.42 67.69
CA SER A 395 17.96 59.76 66.29
C SER A 395 18.19 58.55 65.37
N ALA A 396 17.11 57.88 64.99
CA ALA A 396 17.11 56.75 64.05
C ALA A 396 16.72 57.14 62.60
N ALA A 397 16.70 58.44 62.27
CA ALA A 397 16.15 58.95 61.01
C ALA A 397 16.89 58.43 59.76
N GLU A 398 18.22 58.35 59.83
CA GLU A 398 19.08 57.90 58.74
C GLU A 398 18.85 56.41 58.42
N VAL A 399 18.92 55.54 59.44
CA VAL A 399 18.63 54.10 59.32
C VAL A 399 17.22 53.89 58.78
N ARG A 400 16.21 54.62 59.28
CA ARG A 400 14.82 54.51 58.80
C ARG A 400 14.69 54.84 57.32
N THR A 401 15.38 55.88 56.87
CA THR A 401 15.36 56.32 55.48
C THR A 401 16.02 55.29 54.57
N LEU A 402 17.19 54.77 54.95
CA LEU A 402 17.91 53.75 54.19
C LEU A 402 17.14 52.42 54.13
N LEU A 403 16.50 51.98 55.23
CA LEU A 403 15.65 50.78 55.22
C LEU A 403 14.43 50.94 54.30
N ARG A 404 13.79 52.12 54.31
CA ARG A 404 12.67 52.41 53.40
C ARG A 404 13.13 52.40 51.94
N GLN A 405 14.23 53.10 51.64
CA GLN A 405 14.79 53.14 50.28
C GLN A 405 15.19 51.74 49.79
N ALA A 406 15.82 50.92 50.63
CA ALA A 406 16.15 49.54 50.29
C ALA A 406 14.90 48.71 49.97
N ARG A 407 13.83 48.80 50.78
CA ARG A 407 12.56 48.10 50.53
C ARG A 407 11.90 48.56 49.22
N ASP A 408 11.86 49.87 48.97
CA ASP A 408 11.26 50.44 47.76
C ASP A 408 12.02 50.04 46.50
N VAL A 409 13.35 49.94 46.57
CA VAL A 409 14.19 49.56 45.42
C VAL A 409 14.14 48.05 45.18
N LEU A 410 14.11 47.23 46.25
CA LEU A 410 13.92 45.78 46.14
C LEU A 410 12.54 45.42 45.57
N THR A 411 11.47 46.12 45.98
CA THR A 411 10.12 45.92 45.42
C THR A 411 10.02 46.31 43.95
N LYS A 412 10.79 47.31 43.51
CA LYS A 412 10.95 47.67 42.08
C LYS A 412 11.81 46.67 41.29
N GLY A 413 12.47 45.73 41.96
CA GLY A 413 13.21 44.64 41.34
C GLY A 413 14.69 44.90 41.06
N ASP A 414 15.22 46.08 41.45
CA ASP A 414 16.66 46.39 41.36
C ASP A 414 17.38 45.86 42.61
N TYR A 415 17.91 44.64 42.49
CA TYR A 415 18.52 43.91 43.59
C TYR A 415 19.92 44.43 43.94
N LEU A 416 20.65 45.02 42.99
CA LEU A 416 21.98 45.57 43.24
C LEU A 416 21.88 46.84 44.09
N ALA A 417 21.05 47.78 43.66
CA ALA A 417 20.80 49.01 44.41
C ALA A 417 20.13 48.70 45.76
N GLY A 418 19.20 47.74 45.79
CA GLY A 418 18.58 47.27 47.02
C GLY A 418 19.59 46.72 48.03
N LEU A 419 20.56 45.93 47.58
CA LEU A 419 21.62 45.39 48.43
C LEU A 419 22.59 46.47 48.95
N THR A 420 22.95 47.46 48.13
CA THR A 420 23.80 48.58 48.59
C THR A 420 23.08 49.41 49.66
N PHE A 421 21.80 49.74 49.46
CA PHE A 421 21.04 50.44 50.50
C PHE A 421 20.90 49.60 51.78
N ALA A 422 20.71 48.29 51.67
CA ALA A 422 20.68 47.40 52.82
C ALA A 422 22.01 47.41 53.59
N ARG A 423 23.16 47.33 52.91
CA ARG A 423 24.48 47.41 53.57
C ARG A 423 24.73 48.76 54.24
N ASN A 424 24.36 49.85 53.57
CA ASN A 424 24.48 51.18 54.17
C ASN A 424 23.58 51.30 55.41
N ALA A 425 22.38 50.71 55.39
CA ALA A 425 21.51 50.65 56.57
C ALA A 425 22.14 49.81 57.69
N GLU A 426 22.84 48.72 57.37
CA GLU A 426 23.57 47.89 58.34
C GLU A 426 24.69 48.69 59.03
N GLU A 427 25.49 49.43 58.27
CA GLU A 427 26.57 50.26 58.81
C GLU A 427 26.01 51.37 59.71
N ALA A 428 24.96 52.07 59.26
CA ALA A 428 24.27 53.07 60.07
C ALA A 428 23.64 52.45 61.33
N ALA A 429 23.08 51.24 61.23
CA ALA A 429 22.53 50.51 62.36
C ALA A 429 23.61 50.13 63.38
N ARG A 430 24.81 49.71 62.95
CA ARG A 430 25.94 49.44 63.87
C ARG A 430 26.39 50.68 64.64
N HIS A 431 26.40 51.84 64.00
CA HIS A 431 26.68 53.11 64.70
C HIS A 431 25.61 53.43 65.75
N LEU A 432 24.34 53.18 65.41
CA LEU A 432 23.21 53.36 66.32
C LEU A 432 23.24 52.34 67.47
N GLU A 433 23.62 51.09 67.22
CA GLU A 433 23.84 50.06 68.24
C GLU A 433 24.86 50.50 69.28
N ALA A 434 25.96 51.13 68.87
CA ALA A 434 26.96 51.63 69.81
C ALA A 434 26.37 52.67 70.77
N GLN A 435 25.50 53.56 70.27
CA GLN A 435 24.78 54.55 71.08
C GLN A 435 23.73 53.89 71.99
N ILE A 436 22.98 52.92 71.46
CA ILE A 436 22.05 52.08 72.24
C ILE A 436 22.78 51.40 73.40
N GLN A 437 23.97 50.85 73.18
CA GLN A 437 24.75 50.18 74.24
C GLN A 437 25.25 51.16 75.30
N GLU A 438 25.52 52.41 74.94
CA GLU A 438 25.86 53.47 75.90
C GLU A 438 24.63 53.87 76.73
N GLU A 439 23.46 54.05 76.10
CA GLU A 439 22.20 54.31 76.80
C GLU A 439 21.77 53.14 77.70
N ARG A 440 21.96 51.89 77.23
CA ARG A 440 21.79 50.67 78.05
C ARG A 440 22.67 50.73 79.30
N ARG A 441 23.95 51.10 79.15
CA ARG A 441 24.88 51.25 80.29
C ARG A 441 24.46 52.36 81.23
N ARG A 442 24.07 53.54 80.72
CA ARG A 442 23.59 54.68 81.53
C ARG A 442 22.33 54.36 82.33
N ARG A 443 21.42 53.57 81.76
CA ARG A 443 20.16 53.14 82.39
C ARG A 443 20.33 51.87 83.24
N GLY A 444 21.53 51.31 83.35
CA GLY A 444 21.80 50.08 84.11
C GLY A 444 21.23 48.80 83.49
N ILE A 445 20.82 48.84 82.22
CA ILE A 445 20.25 47.71 81.48
C ILE A 445 21.39 46.90 80.89
N GLN A 446 21.86 45.88 81.60
CA GLN A 446 22.92 45.00 81.13
C GLN A 446 22.35 43.65 80.65
N LYS A 447 22.72 43.24 79.44
CA LYS A 447 22.31 41.93 78.90
C LYS A 447 22.84 40.80 79.79
N PRO A 448 21.98 39.91 80.33
CA PRO A 448 22.43 38.81 81.15
C PRO A 448 23.34 37.88 80.35
N ARG A 449 24.53 37.57 80.86
CA ARG A 449 25.45 36.61 80.24
C ARG A 449 25.03 35.16 80.44
N SER A 450 24.23 34.92 81.48
CA SER A 450 23.66 33.62 81.81
C SER A 450 22.40 33.83 82.64
N GLY A 451 21.49 32.87 82.61
CA GLY A 451 20.30 32.88 83.44
C GLY A 451 19.64 31.52 83.49
N ILE A 452 18.61 31.41 84.32
CA ILE A 452 17.87 30.18 84.56
C ILE A 452 16.46 30.39 84.02
N CYS A 453 15.95 29.42 83.26
CA CYS A 453 14.56 29.47 82.80
C CYS A 453 13.61 29.42 83.99
N GLY A 454 12.71 30.40 84.11
CA GLY A 454 11.73 30.46 85.20
C GLY A 454 10.73 29.28 85.22
N VAL A 455 10.55 28.59 84.08
CA VAL A 455 9.60 27.47 83.93
C VAL A 455 10.28 26.12 84.20
N CYS A 456 11.35 25.80 83.46
CA CYS A 456 11.99 24.48 83.54
C CYS A 456 13.31 24.45 84.33
N ARG A 457 13.75 25.59 84.88
CA ARG A 457 15.02 25.75 85.63
C ARG A 457 16.31 25.38 84.86
N SER A 458 16.23 25.21 83.55
CA SER A 458 17.41 25.00 82.69
C SER A 458 18.33 26.21 82.68
N ARG A 459 19.64 25.97 82.65
CA ARG A 459 20.68 27.00 82.40
C ARG A 459 20.89 27.28 80.91
N ARG A 460 20.30 26.50 80.01
CA ARG A 460 20.38 26.69 78.55
C ARG A 460 19.38 27.76 78.11
N VAL A 461 19.69 29.01 78.42
CA VAL A 461 18.92 30.18 78.00
C VAL A 461 19.76 31.02 77.06
N THR A 462 19.18 31.40 75.92
CA THR A 462 19.74 32.41 75.03
C THR A 462 19.02 33.74 75.22
N PHE A 463 19.77 34.83 75.30
CA PHE A 463 19.23 36.19 75.37
C PHE A 463 19.44 36.85 74.01
N GLN A 464 18.35 37.24 73.35
CA GLN A 464 18.34 37.94 72.07
C GLN A 464 18.40 39.45 72.30
N ASP A 465 18.90 40.20 71.30
CA ASP A 465 19.15 41.64 71.42
C ASP A 465 17.87 42.49 71.35
N ASP A 466 16.75 41.90 70.96
CA ASP A 466 15.40 42.47 70.96
C ASP A 466 14.74 42.54 72.36
N GLY A 467 15.47 42.15 73.42
CA GLY A 467 14.97 42.16 74.81
C GLY A 467 14.24 40.89 75.24
N TRP A 468 14.16 39.89 74.36
CA TRP A 468 13.59 38.56 74.65
C TRP A 468 14.70 37.52 74.88
N GLY A 469 14.38 36.50 75.65
CA GLY A 469 15.21 35.34 75.88
C GLY A 469 14.42 34.08 75.62
N ARG A 470 15.08 33.02 75.15
CA ARG A 470 14.45 31.73 74.88
C ARG A 470 15.20 30.63 75.62
N CYS A 471 14.45 29.77 76.29
CA CYS A 471 15.03 28.54 76.80
C CYS A 471 15.23 27.54 75.65
N GLY A 472 16.46 27.05 75.47
CA GLY A 472 16.79 26.03 74.47
C GLY A 472 16.22 24.65 74.77
N GLU A 473 15.65 24.43 75.97
CA GLU A 473 15.19 23.12 76.43
C GLU A 473 13.66 23.00 76.45
N CYS A 474 12.94 23.99 76.98
CA CYS A 474 11.47 24.01 76.95
C CYS A 474 10.88 24.93 75.87
N GLY A 475 11.73 25.64 75.11
CA GLY A 475 11.31 26.56 74.06
C GLY A 475 10.66 27.86 74.55
N ASN A 476 10.44 28.02 75.87
CA ASN A 476 9.72 29.15 76.45
C ASN A 476 10.46 30.47 76.20
N SER A 477 9.74 31.44 75.64
CA SER A 477 10.20 32.82 75.43
C SER A 477 9.80 33.70 76.59
N PHE A 478 10.74 34.49 77.12
CA PHE A 478 10.52 35.37 78.25
C PHE A 478 11.27 36.68 78.07
N ARG A 479 10.85 37.75 78.74
CA ARG A 479 11.54 39.04 78.66
C ARG A 479 12.65 39.14 79.70
N TRP A 480 13.81 39.61 79.26
CA TRP A 480 14.90 40.00 80.16
C TRP A 480 15.07 41.53 80.23
N ARG A 481 14.31 42.28 79.42
CA ARG A 481 14.27 43.73 79.38
C ARG A 481 12.81 44.23 79.38
N GLY A 482 12.57 45.44 79.91
CA GLY A 482 11.24 46.06 79.91
C GLY A 482 10.73 46.47 78.51
N PRO A 483 9.40 46.63 78.33
CA PRO A 483 8.76 46.94 77.05
C PRO A 483 9.24 48.26 76.44
N LEU A 484 9.45 48.25 75.12
CA LEU A 484 9.85 49.43 74.36
C LEU A 484 8.71 49.96 73.48
N GLY A 485 8.42 51.26 73.59
CA GLY A 485 7.40 51.91 72.76
C GLY A 485 5.96 51.56 73.14
N VAL A 486 5.00 52.09 72.38
CA VAL A 486 3.55 52.00 72.70
C VAL A 486 2.95 50.65 72.29
N TRP A 487 3.39 50.11 71.15
CA TRP A 487 2.90 48.83 70.63
C TRP A 487 3.35 47.62 71.46
N GLU A 488 4.58 47.62 71.99
CA GLU A 488 5.02 46.52 72.87
C GLU A 488 4.42 46.63 74.27
N ARG A 489 4.16 47.84 74.76
CA ARG A 489 3.35 48.05 75.97
C ARG A 489 1.93 47.51 75.81
N LEU A 490 1.34 47.65 74.63
CA LEU A 490 0.03 47.06 74.29
C LEU A 490 0.09 45.54 74.12
N ARG A 491 1.19 44.98 73.60
CA ARG A 491 1.37 43.53 73.45
C ARG A 491 1.58 42.83 74.78
N ASP A 492 2.35 43.44 75.69
CA ASP A 492 2.52 42.97 77.08
C ASP A 492 1.20 42.94 77.87
N LEU A 493 0.22 43.78 77.49
CA LEU A 493 -1.12 43.74 78.08
C LEU A 493 -2.01 42.61 77.50
N LEU A 494 -1.60 41.98 76.39
CA LEU A 494 -2.38 40.98 75.65
C LEU A 494 -1.83 39.55 75.77
N THR A 495 -0.61 39.37 76.28
CA THR A 495 -0.05 38.07 76.66
C THR A 495 0.00 37.96 78.19
N PRO A 496 -0.71 37.02 78.83
CA PRO A 496 -0.70 36.82 80.28
C PRO A 496 0.63 36.28 80.81
#